data_AF-A0A519CDA3-F1
#
_entry.id   AF-A0A519CDA3-F1
#
_cell.length_a   1.000
_cell.length_b   1.000
_cell.length_c   1.000
_cell.angle_alpha   90.00
_cell.angle_beta   90.00
_cell.angle_gamma   90.00
#
_symmetry.space_group_name_H-M   'P 1'
#
loop_
_entity.id
_entity.type
_entity.pdbx_description
1 polymer ?
#
loop_
_entity_poly.entity_id
_entity_poly.type
_entity_poly.pdbx_seq_one_letter_code
_entity_poly.pdbx_strand_id
1 'polypeptide(L)'
;MLMPGCLDTTPETLSGIKILAPLEVIEGDMAEIQAYGTKPSGAKYLWDFGDDTGSSGEIVKHIYLEEGEYTITLTVVDGEGKIGTSKTSIKSLHRNEQPVASLDATYGGQGQTIKINSIAFFDGGASSDPDGDVLSFEWDFGDGSYGDVMRPNHEYTLVGNYTVTLTVRDNGNMTSTSETWVLVQVRTYVVGFVEQTIVVPALAGYTAEGASTLQMHNYPYNITAVNYDFEWSEDEVSDSPDNPVVGTMFPDDFSLAVATNFLVNLTENSTSGNIELNFVVLNSIPNDLILSLGSVAEVNQYLFTNGYTSAKGQGEWDTVITCNEASSITDLGLNTFLDTDDGNDWVLFVEYTYYKSIITET
;
A
#
# COMPACT_ATOMS: atom_id res chain seq x y z
N MET A 1 -50.16 -74.36 68.93
CA MET A 1 -48.87 -74.46 68.22
C MET A 1 -48.86 -73.34 67.20
N LEU A 2 -48.05 -72.31 67.43
CA LEU A 2 -47.87 -71.19 66.50
C LEU A 2 -47.25 -71.75 65.21
N MET A 3 -47.87 -71.53 64.06
CA MET A 3 -47.11 -71.51 62.82
C MET A 3 -46.67 -70.07 62.60
N PRO A 4 -45.37 -69.77 62.66
CA PRO A 4 -44.87 -68.49 62.16
C PRO A 4 -45.10 -68.52 60.64
N GLY A 5 -46.08 -67.77 60.16
CA GLY A 5 -46.10 -67.37 58.77
C GLY A 5 -44.92 -66.43 58.59
N CYS A 6 -43.87 -66.87 57.90
CA CYS A 6 -42.93 -65.94 57.30
C CYS A 6 -43.77 -65.03 56.40
N LEU A 7 -43.99 -63.76 56.80
CA LEU A 7 -44.19 -62.74 55.80
C LEU A 7 -42.95 -62.81 54.94
N ASP A 8 -43.11 -63.28 53.72
CA ASP A 8 -42.13 -63.07 52.67
C ASP A 8 -42.09 -61.55 52.46
N THR A 9 -41.18 -60.89 53.17
CA THR A 9 -40.96 -59.45 53.10
C THR A 9 -40.00 -59.11 51.98
N THR A 10 -39.76 -59.99 51.01
CA THR A 10 -39.13 -59.58 49.77
C THR A 10 -40.21 -58.94 48.91
N PRO A 11 -40.19 -57.61 48.69
CA PRO A 11 -41.14 -57.00 47.78
C PRO A 11 -40.95 -57.65 46.41
N GLU A 12 -42.02 -58.23 45.86
CA GLU A 12 -41.99 -58.77 44.51
C GLU A 12 -41.57 -57.65 43.54
N THR A 13 -40.64 -57.97 42.64
CA THR A 13 -40.04 -56.99 41.73
C THR A 13 -40.85 -56.87 40.44
N LEU A 14 -41.17 -55.65 40.02
CA LEU A 14 -41.71 -55.37 38.68
C LEU A 14 -40.58 -55.27 37.66
N SER A 15 -40.61 -56.14 36.65
CA SER A 15 -39.66 -56.15 35.53
C SER A 15 -40.24 -55.47 34.29
N GLY A 16 -39.37 -54.99 33.39
CA GLY A 16 -39.77 -54.50 32.06
C GLY A 16 -40.31 -53.07 32.04
N ILE A 17 -40.13 -52.31 33.11
CA ILE A 17 -40.26 -50.85 33.13
C ILE A 17 -39.05 -50.25 32.41
N LYS A 18 -39.30 -49.25 31.55
CA LYS A 18 -38.28 -48.52 30.80
C LYS A 18 -38.56 -47.03 30.89
N ILE A 19 -37.56 -46.23 30.58
CA ILE A 19 -37.68 -44.78 30.44
C ILE A 19 -37.50 -44.45 28.97
N LEU A 20 -38.36 -43.58 28.44
CA LEU A 20 -38.14 -42.93 27.16
C LEU A 20 -37.90 -41.45 27.43
N ALA A 21 -36.68 -41.01 27.15
CA ALA A 21 -36.20 -39.64 27.31
C ALA A 21 -35.30 -39.27 26.11
N PRO A 22 -35.14 -37.97 25.80
CA PRO A 22 -34.08 -37.51 24.90
C PRO A 22 -32.70 -37.96 25.40
N LEU A 23 -31.75 -38.15 24.48
CA LEU A 23 -30.35 -38.40 24.85
C LEU A 23 -29.66 -37.12 25.35
N GLU A 24 -30.00 -36.00 24.73
CA GLU A 24 -29.43 -34.68 25.03
C GLU A 24 -30.54 -33.62 25.04
N VAL A 25 -30.34 -32.58 25.85
CA VAL A 25 -31.13 -31.33 25.89
C VAL A 25 -30.18 -30.15 26.08
N ILE A 26 -30.62 -28.94 25.75
CA ILE A 26 -29.90 -27.71 26.10
C ILE A 26 -30.44 -27.22 27.44
N GLU A 27 -29.57 -26.72 28.31
CA GLU A 27 -29.99 -26.14 29.58
C GLU A 27 -31.10 -25.08 29.39
N GLY A 28 -32.08 -25.11 30.29
CA GLY A 28 -33.28 -24.27 30.20
C GLY A 28 -34.36 -24.79 29.22
N ASP A 29 -34.07 -25.76 28.34
CA ASP A 29 -35.08 -26.37 27.48
C ASP A 29 -35.91 -27.43 28.22
N MET A 30 -37.15 -27.61 27.78
CA MET A 30 -38.08 -28.58 28.35
C MET A 30 -37.86 -29.98 27.77
N ALA A 31 -37.47 -30.92 28.63
CA ALA A 31 -37.42 -32.35 28.34
C ALA A 31 -38.77 -33.02 28.67
N GLU A 32 -39.37 -33.70 27.69
CA GLU A 32 -40.50 -34.62 27.96
C GLU A 32 -39.97 -36.03 28.22
N ILE A 33 -40.29 -36.59 29.38
CA ILE A 33 -39.81 -37.89 29.86
C ILE A 33 -41.03 -38.75 30.18
N GLN A 34 -41.04 -40.00 29.73
CA GLN A 34 -42.18 -40.89 29.94
C GLN A 34 -41.79 -42.31 30.33
N ALA A 35 -42.65 -42.93 31.14
CA ALA A 35 -42.56 -44.33 31.47
C ALA A 35 -42.98 -45.16 30.24
N TYR A 36 -42.16 -46.16 29.91
CA TYR A 36 -42.38 -47.05 28.76
C TYR A 36 -42.26 -48.52 29.17
N GLY A 37 -42.72 -49.44 28.30
CA GLY A 37 -42.68 -50.87 28.55
C GLY A 37 -43.89 -51.39 29.32
N THR A 38 -43.65 -52.11 30.42
CA THR A 38 -44.71 -52.77 31.21
C THR A 38 -45.51 -51.74 32.01
N LYS A 39 -46.85 -51.78 31.88
CA LYS A 39 -47.79 -50.86 32.54
C LYS A 39 -48.73 -51.63 33.47
N PRO A 40 -48.39 -51.80 34.76
CA PRO A 40 -49.25 -52.49 35.72
C PRO A 40 -50.55 -51.72 35.96
N SER A 41 -51.63 -52.45 36.26
CA SER A 41 -52.90 -51.83 36.64
C SER A 41 -52.75 -51.07 37.97
N GLY A 42 -53.27 -49.85 38.02
CA GLY A 42 -53.20 -49.00 39.23
C GLY A 42 -51.80 -48.48 39.57
N ALA A 43 -50.86 -48.51 38.62
CA ALA A 43 -49.49 -48.08 38.85
C ALA A 43 -49.36 -46.58 39.20
N LYS A 44 -48.45 -46.29 40.14
CA LYS A 44 -47.97 -44.95 40.47
C LYS A 44 -46.53 -44.79 40.01
N TYR A 45 -46.22 -43.65 39.42
CA TYR A 45 -44.91 -43.34 38.84
C TYR A 45 -44.27 -42.19 39.62
N LEU A 46 -43.04 -42.40 40.09
CA LEU A 46 -42.23 -41.42 40.79
C LEU A 46 -40.89 -41.26 40.05
N TRP A 47 -40.52 -40.02 39.77
CA TRP A 47 -39.32 -39.64 39.04
C TRP A 47 -38.35 -38.90 39.95
N ASP A 48 -37.08 -39.25 39.83
CA ASP A 48 -35.92 -38.51 40.31
C ASP A 48 -35.07 -38.20 39.08
N PHE A 49 -34.84 -36.91 38.81
CA PHE A 49 -34.14 -36.47 37.61
C PHE A 49 -32.61 -36.43 37.79
N GLY A 50 -32.11 -36.64 39.00
CA GLY A 50 -30.67 -36.63 39.29
C GLY A 50 -30.08 -35.24 39.53
N ASP A 51 -30.92 -34.20 39.65
CA ASP A 51 -30.58 -32.80 39.91
C ASP A 51 -31.24 -32.26 41.20
N ASP A 52 -31.47 -33.15 42.16
CA ASP A 52 -32.21 -32.90 43.41
C ASP A 52 -33.71 -32.53 43.21
N THR A 53 -34.23 -32.70 42.00
CA THR A 53 -35.66 -32.53 41.71
C THR A 53 -36.35 -33.83 41.32
N GLY A 54 -37.68 -33.84 41.39
CA GLY A 54 -38.48 -35.01 41.09
C GLY A 54 -39.92 -34.66 40.70
N SER A 55 -40.62 -35.65 40.15
CA SER A 55 -41.99 -35.48 39.68
C SER A 55 -42.79 -36.78 39.80
N SER A 56 -44.08 -36.72 39.47
CA SER A 56 -44.96 -37.88 39.47
C SER A 56 -45.92 -37.84 38.29
N GLY A 57 -46.32 -39.03 37.82
CA GLY A 57 -47.14 -39.19 36.62
C GLY A 57 -46.45 -40.03 35.54
N GLU A 58 -47.23 -40.58 34.61
CA GLU A 58 -46.72 -41.47 33.56
C GLU A 58 -45.86 -40.73 32.53
N ILE A 59 -46.21 -39.47 32.24
CA ILE A 59 -45.49 -38.54 31.38
C ILE A 59 -45.22 -37.28 32.22
N VAL A 60 -43.97 -36.83 32.23
CA VAL A 60 -43.52 -35.65 32.96
C VAL A 60 -42.70 -34.74 32.06
N LYS A 61 -42.66 -33.47 32.44
CA LYS A 61 -41.85 -32.43 31.79
C LYS A 61 -40.87 -31.91 32.82
N HIS A 62 -39.62 -31.77 32.43
CA HIS A 62 -38.54 -31.31 33.31
C HIS A 62 -37.61 -30.34 32.57
N ILE A 63 -36.97 -29.44 33.30
CA ILE A 63 -35.99 -28.47 32.78
C ILE A 63 -34.73 -28.61 33.61
N TYR A 64 -33.60 -28.94 32.98
CA TYR A 64 -32.28 -28.90 33.61
C TYR A 64 -31.73 -27.48 33.46
N LEU A 65 -31.35 -26.83 34.56
CA LEU A 65 -30.90 -25.43 34.56
C LEU A 65 -29.39 -25.26 34.40
N GLU A 66 -28.64 -26.35 34.54
CA GLU A 66 -27.18 -26.34 34.44
C GLU A 66 -26.75 -27.40 33.42
N GLU A 67 -25.58 -27.22 32.82
CA GLU A 67 -24.94 -28.26 32.03
C GLU A 67 -24.52 -29.46 32.89
N GLY A 68 -24.55 -30.66 32.32
CA GLY A 68 -24.12 -31.86 33.02
C GLY A 68 -24.71 -33.15 32.47
N GLU A 69 -24.29 -34.28 33.06
CA GLU A 69 -24.90 -35.58 32.81
C GLU A 69 -25.74 -36.00 34.01
N TYR A 70 -27.03 -36.23 33.78
CA TYR A 70 -28.01 -36.54 34.81
C TYR A 70 -28.49 -37.98 34.67
N THR A 71 -28.63 -38.68 35.80
CA THR A 71 -29.21 -40.02 35.84
C THR A 71 -30.67 -39.96 36.26
N ILE A 72 -31.58 -40.13 35.31
CA ILE A 72 -33.01 -40.20 35.57
C ILE A 72 -33.33 -41.58 36.16
N THR A 73 -33.97 -41.59 37.33
CA THR A 73 -34.48 -42.79 37.99
C THR A 73 -36.02 -42.76 38.01
N LEU A 74 -36.62 -43.80 37.44
CA LEU A 74 -38.06 -44.06 37.52
C LEU A 74 -38.31 -45.15 38.56
N THR A 75 -39.17 -44.87 39.54
CA THR A 75 -39.73 -45.86 40.46
C THR A 75 -41.23 -46.04 40.19
N VAL A 76 -41.66 -47.27 39.93
CA VAL A 76 -43.06 -47.63 39.69
C VAL A 76 -43.54 -48.55 40.81
N VAL A 77 -44.70 -48.24 41.37
CA VAL A 77 -45.39 -49.08 42.37
C VAL A 77 -46.73 -49.49 41.80
N ASP A 78 -47.01 -50.79 41.65
CA ASP A 78 -48.31 -51.27 41.15
C ASP A 78 -49.42 -51.25 42.22
N GLY A 79 -50.65 -51.62 41.82
CA GLY A 79 -51.79 -51.69 42.74
C GLY A 79 -51.69 -52.77 43.83
N GLU A 80 -50.76 -53.73 43.70
CA GLU A 80 -50.49 -54.79 44.68
C GLU A 80 -49.29 -54.45 45.59
N GLY A 81 -48.62 -53.31 45.35
CA GLY A 81 -47.48 -52.84 46.12
C GLY A 81 -46.12 -53.34 45.64
N LYS A 82 -46.04 -53.99 44.47
CA LYS A 82 -44.79 -54.42 43.85
C LYS A 82 -44.04 -53.19 43.33
N ILE A 83 -42.71 -53.23 43.40
CA ILE A 83 -41.86 -52.10 43.06
C ILE A 83 -40.93 -52.48 41.90
N GLY A 84 -40.78 -51.59 40.93
CA GLY A 84 -39.76 -51.71 39.90
C GLY A 84 -39.08 -50.38 39.63
N THR A 85 -37.80 -50.45 39.26
CA THR A 85 -36.95 -49.29 39.03
C THR A 85 -36.28 -49.37 37.67
N SER A 86 -36.20 -48.25 36.97
CA SER A 86 -35.42 -48.11 35.72
C SER A 86 -34.55 -46.87 35.83
N LYS A 87 -33.39 -46.88 35.14
CA LYS A 87 -32.50 -45.73 35.05
C LYS A 87 -32.11 -45.46 33.59
N THR A 88 -31.90 -44.19 33.25
CA THR A 88 -31.28 -43.76 31.98
C THR A 88 -30.47 -42.49 32.23
N SER A 89 -29.42 -42.26 31.44
CA SER A 89 -28.73 -40.97 31.43
C SER A 89 -29.40 -40.01 30.45
N ILE A 90 -29.31 -38.72 30.74
CA ILE A 90 -29.55 -37.62 29.80
C ILE A 90 -28.42 -36.59 29.98
N LYS A 91 -27.96 -35.99 28.88
CA LYS A 91 -26.94 -34.94 28.92
C LYS A 91 -27.58 -33.56 28.69
N SER A 92 -27.42 -32.65 29.63
CA SER A 92 -27.71 -31.22 29.47
C SER A 92 -26.46 -30.54 28.92
N LEU A 93 -26.59 -29.91 27.75
CA LEU A 93 -25.53 -29.13 27.11
C LEU A 93 -25.67 -27.66 27.49
N HIS A 94 -24.53 -26.97 27.64
CA HIS A 94 -24.48 -25.53 27.83
C HIS A 94 -25.23 -24.79 26.71
N ARG A 95 -25.90 -23.68 27.06
CA ARG A 95 -26.54 -22.81 26.08
C ARG A 95 -25.53 -21.77 25.62
N ASN A 96 -24.95 -22.04 24.45
CA ASN A 96 -24.03 -21.12 23.78
C ASN A 96 -24.63 -19.71 23.67
N GLU A 97 -23.88 -18.71 24.12
CA GLU A 97 -24.19 -17.29 24.03
C GLU A 97 -23.59 -16.68 22.76
N GLN A 98 -24.11 -15.55 22.31
CA GLN A 98 -23.57 -14.88 21.12
C GLN A 98 -22.27 -14.15 21.49
N PRO A 99 -21.26 -14.14 20.60
CA PRO A 99 -20.08 -13.32 20.83
C PRO A 99 -20.41 -11.82 20.72
N VAL A 100 -19.45 -10.98 21.12
CA VAL A 100 -19.50 -9.52 21.02
C VAL A 100 -18.35 -9.05 20.12
N ALA A 101 -18.68 -8.60 18.91
CA ALA A 101 -17.72 -7.92 18.04
C ALA A 101 -17.38 -6.54 18.61
N SER A 102 -16.09 -6.20 18.68
CA SER A 102 -15.65 -4.85 19.07
C SER A 102 -14.49 -4.36 18.20
N LEU A 103 -14.60 -3.07 17.83
CA LEU A 103 -13.61 -2.30 17.09
C LEU A 103 -12.88 -1.30 17.99
N ASP A 104 -13.04 -1.37 19.31
CA ASP A 104 -12.46 -0.38 20.23
C ASP A 104 -10.93 -0.33 20.22
N ALA A 105 -10.28 -1.42 19.80
CA ALA A 105 -8.83 -1.51 19.63
C ALA A 105 -8.35 -1.03 18.24
N THR A 106 -9.25 -0.80 17.29
CA THR A 106 -8.90 -0.38 15.94
C THR A 106 -8.26 1.01 15.96
N TYR A 107 -7.24 1.23 15.13
CA TYR A 107 -6.60 2.53 15.02
C TYR A 107 -7.63 3.57 14.54
N GLY A 108 -7.69 4.75 15.17
CA GLY A 108 -8.79 5.70 14.92
C GLY A 108 -10.12 5.36 15.61
N GLY A 109 -10.22 4.22 16.29
CA GLY A 109 -11.40 3.79 17.03
C GLY A 109 -12.61 3.63 16.12
N GLN A 110 -13.57 4.56 16.25
CA GLN A 110 -14.83 4.58 15.50
C GLN A 110 -14.68 5.16 14.07
N GLY A 111 -13.48 5.54 13.63
CA GLY A 111 -13.22 5.79 12.21
C GLY A 111 -11.83 6.34 11.89
N GLN A 112 -11.39 6.16 10.65
CA GLN A 112 -10.07 6.58 10.16
C GLN A 112 -10.18 7.55 8.99
N THR A 113 -9.37 8.60 8.98
CA THR A 113 -9.16 9.42 7.78
C THR A 113 -7.74 9.19 7.28
N ILE A 114 -7.62 8.69 6.06
CA ILE A 114 -6.33 8.40 5.41
C ILE A 114 -6.27 9.04 4.03
N LYS A 115 -5.09 9.02 3.42
CA LYS A 115 -4.92 9.40 2.03
C LYS A 115 -4.95 8.18 1.13
N ILE A 116 -5.40 8.34 -0.12
CA ILE A 116 -5.31 7.32 -1.18
C ILE A 116 -3.91 6.68 -1.23
N ASN A 117 -3.84 5.37 -1.50
CA ASN A 117 -2.63 4.56 -1.47
C ASN A 117 -1.89 4.62 -0.11
N SER A 118 -2.65 4.71 0.98
CA SER A 118 -2.13 4.53 2.35
C SER A 118 -2.76 3.29 2.97
N ILE A 119 -2.05 2.73 3.94
CA ILE A 119 -2.51 1.56 4.70
C ILE A 119 -3.38 2.02 5.88
N ALA A 120 -4.60 1.48 5.96
CA ALA A 120 -5.44 1.48 7.15
C ALA A 120 -5.11 0.25 8.02
N PHE A 121 -5.23 0.40 9.34
CA PHE A 121 -4.97 -0.67 10.30
C PHE A 121 -6.23 -0.97 11.10
N PHE A 122 -6.56 -2.24 11.26
CA PHE A 122 -7.73 -2.69 11.99
C PHE A 122 -7.34 -3.66 13.10
N ASP A 123 -8.11 -3.67 14.18
CA ASP A 123 -7.93 -4.57 15.31
C ASP A 123 -9.29 -4.98 15.89
N GLY A 124 -9.63 -6.24 15.70
CA GLY A 124 -10.82 -6.88 16.28
C GLY A 124 -10.56 -7.52 17.64
N GLY A 125 -9.34 -7.39 18.19
CA GLY A 125 -8.89 -8.08 19.40
C GLY A 125 -9.56 -7.63 20.70
N ALA A 126 -10.43 -6.62 20.67
CA ALA A 126 -11.33 -6.27 21.76
C ALA A 126 -12.63 -7.09 21.75
N SER A 127 -12.86 -7.91 20.71
CA SER A 127 -14.01 -8.81 20.64
C SER A 127 -13.89 -9.93 21.68
N SER A 128 -15.03 -10.37 22.20
CA SER A 128 -15.10 -11.35 23.29
C SER A 128 -16.27 -12.28 23.12
N ASP A 129 -16.18 -13.46 23.73
CA ASP A 129 -17.28 -14.40 23.84
C ASP A 129 -17.63 -14.61 25.32
N PRO A 130 -18.90 -14.52 25.74
CA PRO A 130 -19.31 -14.77 27.13
C PRO A 130 -18.91 -16.15 27.65
N ASP A 131 -18.90 -17.17 26.79
CA ASP A 131 -18.53 -18.55 27.11
C ASP A 131 -17.01 -18.76 27.11
N GLY A 132 -16.24 -17.75 26.70
CA GLY A 132 -14.78 -17.79 26.61
C GLY A 132 -14.26 -18.53 25.38
N ASP A 133 -15.11 -18.73 24.37
CA ASP A 133 -14.78 -19.42 23.14
C ASP A 133 -13.76 -18.69 22.27
N VAL A 134 -13.05 -19.48 21.45
CA VAL A 134 -12.14 -18.94 20.44
C VAL A 134 -12.95 -18.36 19.29
N LEU A 135 -12.68 -17.10 18.97
CA LEU A 135 -13.34 -16.39 17.87
C LEU A 135 -12.59 -16.52 16.55
N SER A 136 -13.36 -16.63 15.47
CA SER A 136 -12.92 -16.38 14.10
C SER A 136 -13.36 -14.98 13.65
N PHE A 137 -12.61 -14.38 12.73
CA PHE A 137 -12.78 -13.00 12.30
C PHE A 137 -13.01 -12.96 10.79
N GLU A 138 -13.95 -12.12 10.35
CA GLU A 138 -14.24 -11.86 8.95
C GLU A 138 -14.44 -10.35 8.78
N TRP A 139 -13.72 -9.76 7.84
CA TRP A 139 -13.74 -8.34 7.55
C TRP A 139 -14.25 -8.09 6.15
N ASP A 140 -15.18 -7.15 6.00
CA ASP A 140 -15.51 -6.49 4.74
C ASP A 140 -15.00 -5.06 4.82
N PHE A 141 -14.07 -4.68 3.93
CA PHE A 141 -13.47 -3.34 3.95
C PHE A 141 -14.32 -2.28 3.22
N GLY A 142 -15.46 -2.65 2.66
CA GLY A 142 -16.42 -1.76 2.00
C GLY A 142 -16.05 -1.39 0.56
N ASP A 143 -14.91 -1.86 0.05
CA ASP A 143 -14.42 -1.64 -1.32
C ASP A 143 -14.48 -2.90 -2.20
N GLY A 144 -15.08 -3.98 -1.68
CA GLY A 144 -15.17 -5.29 -2.33
C GLY A 144 -14.02 -6.24 -1.98
N SER A 145 -13.10 -5.85 -1.11
CA SER A 145 -12.07 -6.72 -0.54
C SER A 145 -12.40 -7.17 0.89
N TYR A 146 -11.76 -8.27 1.31
CA TYR A 146 -12.08 -8.97 2.56
C TYR A 146 -10.82 -9.42 3.30
N GLY A 147 -10.95 -9.70 4.60
CA GLY A 147 -9.89 -10.25 5.45
C GLY A 147 -10.42 -11.24 6.48
N ASP A 148 -9.55 -12.12 6.99
CA ASP A 148 -9.93 -13.24 7.87
C ASP A 148 -9.06 -13.36 9.15
N VAL A 149 -8.21 -12.37 9.39
CA VAL A 149 -7.32 -12.32 10.56
C VAL A 149 -7.82 -11.31 11.59
N MET A 150 -7.43 -11.50 12.85
CA MET A 150 -7.82 -10.61 13.95
C MET A 150 -7.35 -9.16 13.76
N ARG A 151 -6.19 -8.95 13.12
CA ARG A 151 -5.55 -7.63 12.92
C ARG A 151 -5.09 -7.45 11.47
N PRO A 152 -5.99 -7.20 10.52
CA PRO A 152 -5.61 -6.99 9.14
C PRO A 152 -5.09 -5.56 8.92
N ASN A 153 -4.32 -5.40 7.86
CA ASN A 153 -4.04 -4.11 7.24
C ASN A 153 -4.68 -4.10 5.85
N HIS A 154 -5.07 -2.92 5.37
CA HIS A 154 -5.71 -2.77 4.07
C HIS A 154 -5.31 -1.48 3.38
N GLU A 155 -5.09 -1.52 2.06
CA GLU A 155 -4.75 -0.34 1.26
C GLU A 155 -5.94 0.06 0.38
N TYR A 156 -6.38 1.32 0.51
CA TYR A 156 -7.43 1.87 -0.35
C TYR A 156 -6.83 2.65 -1.52
N THR A 157 -7.14 2.19 -2.75
CA THR A 157 -6.62 2.76 -4.01
C THR A 157 -7.54 3.78 -4.66
N LEU A 158 -8.72 4.02 -4.08
CA LEU A 158 -9.68 5.01 -4.55
C LEU A 158 -10.11 5.91 -3.40
N VAL A 159 -10.44 7.16 -3.74
CA VAL A 159 -11.03 8.10 -2.78
C VAL A 159 -12.48 7.72 -2.51
N GLY A 160 -12.92 7.85 -1.26
CA GLY A 160 -14.25 7.42 -0.88
C GLY A 160 -14.45 7.41 0.63
N ASN A 161 -15.69 7.18 1.04
CA ASN A 161 -16.01 6.85 2.42
C ASN A 161 -16.47 5.39 2.44
N TYR A 162 -15.71 4.54 3.11
CA TYR A 162 -15.93 3.09 3.16
C TYR A 162 -16.47 2.71 4.52
N THR A 163 -17.55 1.94 4.54
CA THR A 163 -18.01 1.26 5.76
C THR A 163 -17.26 -0.05 5.89
N VAL A 164 -16.57 -0.23 7.01
CA VAL A 164 -15.82 -1.45 7.32
C VAL A 164 -16.62 -2.25 8.34
N THR A 165 -16.88 -3.51 8.04
CA THR A 165 -17.67 -4.40 8.90
C THR A 165 -16.78 -5.54 9.39
N LEU A 166 -16.66 -5.68 10.71
CA LEU A 166 -16.10 -6.85 11.37
C LEU A 166 -17.26 -7.78 11.75
N THR A 167 -17.16 -9.04 11.34
CA THR A 167 -17.98 -10.15 11.84
C THR A 167 -17.10 -11.09 12.65
N VAL A 168 -17.49 -11.38 13.89
CA VAL A 168 -16.87 -12.42 14.72
C VAL A 168 -17.81 -13.61 14.85
N ARG A 169 -17.25 -14.81 14.95
CA ARG A 169 -18.01 -16.06 15.09
C ARG A 169 -17.35 -16.98 16.10
N ASP A 170 -18.16 -17.55 16.97
CA ASP A 170 -17.77 -18.56 17.97
C ASP A 170 -17.77 -19.99 17.37
N ASN A 171 -17.57 -21.01 18.21
CA ASN A 171 -17.61 -22.40 17.79
C ASN A 171 -19.05 -22.97 17.67
N GLY A 172 -20.03 -22.33 18.34
CA GLY A 172 -21.47 -22.59 18.23
C GLY A 172 -22.10 -22.09 16.92
N ASN A 173 -21.31 -21.43 16.07
CA ASN A 173 -21.70 -20.75 14.83
C ASN A 173 -22.59 -19.51 15.04
N MET A 174 -22.67 -18.97 16.26
CA MET A 174 -23.29 -17.67 16.48
C MET A 174 -22.31 -16.56 16.06
N THR A 175 -22.85 -15.47 15.52
CA THR A 175 -22.05 -14.38 14.97
C THR A 175 -22.47 -13.04 15.52
N SER A 176 -21.54 -12.12 15.64
CA SER A 176 -21.81 -10.72 15.99
C SER A 176 -21.04 -9.79 15.07
N THR A 177 -21.55 -8.58 14.85
CA THR A 177 -21.00 -7.62 13.90
C THR A 177 -20.76 -6.26 14.53
N SER A 178 -19.69 -5.59 14.12
CA SER A 178 -19.38 -4.21 14.48
C SER A 178 -18.91 -3.46 13.24
N GLU A 179 -19.21 -2.17 13.15
CA GLU A 179 -18.91 -1.35 11.97
C GLU A 179 -18.12 -0.09 12.33
N THR A 180 -17.25 0.33 11.43
CA THR A 180 -16.55 1.61 11.46
C THR A 180 -16.48 2.20 10.06
N TRP A 181 -15.86 3.37 9.90
CA TRP A 181 -15.70 4.02 8.60
C TRP A 181 -14.24 4.39 8.31
N VAL A 182 -13.88 4.39 7.03
CA VAL A 182 -12.61 4.91 6.52
C VAL A 182 -12.89 5.96 5.45
N LEU A 183 -12.48 7.21 5.73
CA LEU A 183 -12.51 8.30 4.77
C LEU A 183 -11.16 8.39 4.06
N VAL A 184 -11.14 8.03 2.79
CA VAL A 184 -9.97 8.10 1.92
C VAL A 184 -10.03 9.38 1.12
N GLN A 185 -9.07 10.27 1.39
CA GLN A 185 -8.97 11.57 0.74
C GLN A 185 -7.88 11.56 -0.33
N VAL A 186 -8.05 12.43 -1.33
CA VAL A 186 -6.98 12.69 -2.31
C VAL A 186 -5.77 13.30 -1.61
N ARG A 187 -4.56 13.00 -2.11
CA ARG A 187 -3.34 13.70 -1.68
C ARG A 187 -3.21 14.98 -2.47
N THR A 188 -2.84 16.05 -1.78
CA THR A 188 -2.56 17.35 -2.40
C THR A 188 -1.06 17.59 -2.30
N TYR A 189 -0.45 17.99 -3.41
CA TYR A 189 0.95 18.30 -3.49
C TYR A 189 1.14 19.74 -3.94
N VAL A 190 1.98 20.47 -3.23
CA VAL A 190 2.51 21.75 -3.68
C VAL A 190 3.87 21.48 -4.32
N VAL A 191 4.03 21.89 -5.57
CA VAL A 191 5.28 21.78 -6.31
C VAL A 191 5.91 23.16 -6.41
N GLY A 192 7.04 23.33 -5.74
CA GLY A 192 7.93 24.46 -5.91
C GLY A 192 9.02 24.15 -6.94
N PHE A 193 9.56 25.19 -7.56
CA PHE A 193 10.70 25.07 -8.46
C PHE A 193 11.80 25.99 -7.98
N VAL A 194 13.03 25.47 -7.93
CA VAL A 194 14.22 26.24 -7.56
C VAL A 194 15.16 26.25 -8.74
N GLU A 195 15.51 27.45 -9.19
CA GLU A 195 16.51 27.66 -10.22
C GLU A 195 17.90 27.31 -9.67
N GLN A 196 18.69 26.61 -10.48
CA GLN A 196 20.07 26.26 -10.19
C GLN A 196 20.91 26.52 -11.43
N THR A 197 22.11 27.05 -11.22
CA THR A 197 23.08 27.30 -12.27
C THR A 197 24.33 26.48 -11.99
N ILE A 198 24.84 25.82 -13.03
CA ILE A 198 26.05 25.00 -13.00
C ILE A 198 27.04 25.60 -13.98
N VAL A 199 28.24 25.88 -13.48
CA VAL A 199 29.39 26.25 -14.28
C VAL A 199 30.22 24.99 -14.52
N VAL A 200 30.36 24.59 -15.77
CA VAL A 200 31.24 23.50 -16.18
C VAL A 200 32.69 24.00 -16.10
N PRO A 201 33.64 23.20 -15.60
CA PRO A 201 35.06 23.56 -15.66
C PRO A 201 35.46 23.93 -17.08
N ALA A 202 36.21 25.02 -17.22
CA ALA A 202 36.66 25.52 -18.52
C ALA A 202 37.38 24.41 -19.31
N LEU A 203 37.00 24.26 -20.57
CA LEU A 203 37.61 23.31 -21.49
C LEU A 203 38.61 24.09 -22.34
N ALA A 204 39.88 23.69 -22.31
CA ALA A 204 40.90 24.28 -23.18
C ALA A 204 41.27 23.30 -24.28
N GLY A 205 41.55 23.82 -25.47
CA GLY A 205 41.96 23.02 -26.61
C GLY A 205 42.61 23.84 -27.69
N TYR A 206 42.85 23.19 -28.82
CA TYR A 206 43.47 23.77 -30.01
C TYR A 206 42.71 23.23 -31.23
N THR A 207 42.50 24.08 -32.23
CA THR A 207 41.86 23.69 -33.50
C THR A 207 42.68 24.25 -34.65
N ALA A 208 43.23 23.37 -35.47
CA ALA A 208 43.98 23.76 -36.66
C ALA A 208 43.11 24.47 -37.71
N GLU A 209 43.73 25.30 -38.54
CA GLU A 209 43.09 25.98 -39.68
C GLU A 209 42.28 24.98 -40.55
N GLY A 210 41.07 25.38 -40.94
CA GLY A 210 40.15 24.57 -41.75
C GLY A 210 39.63 23.30 -41.08
N ALA A 211 39.96 23.04 -39.81
CA ALA A 211 39.54 21.87 -39.05
C ALA A 211 38.39 22.18 -38.07
N SER A 212 37.77 21.11 -37.57
CA SER A 212 36.75 21.18 -36.53
C SER A 212 37.12 20.29 -35.34
N THR A 213 36.89 20.82 -34.14
CA THR A 213 37.02 20.11 -32.87
C THR A 213 35.64 19.90 -32.25
N LEU A 214 35.35 18.66 -31.83
CA LEU A 214 34.09 18.26 -31.20
C LEU A 214 34.24 18.22 -29.68
N GLN A 215 33.34 18.87 -28.93
CA GLN A 215 33.18 18.68 -27.49
C GLN A 215 31.79 18.12 -27.17
N MET A 216 31.77 17.02 -26.43
CA MET A 216 30.54 16.36 -25.98
C MET A 216 30.20 16.81 -24.56
N HIS A 217 28.99 17.29 -24.37
CA HIS A 217 28.46 17.69 -23.07
C HIS A 217 27.30 16.78 -22.68
N ASN A 218 27.41 16.09 -21.55
CA ASN A 218 26.33 15.25 -21.03
C ASN A 218 25.61 15.97 -19.89
N TYR A 219 24.37 16.39 -20.14
CA TYR A 219 23.57 17.13 -19.19
C TYR A 219 22.60 16.21 -18.43
N PRO A 220 22.78 16.00 -17.11
CA PRO A 220 21.97 15.08 -16.32
C PRO A 220 20.62 15.68 -15.89
N TYR A 221 20.38 16.95 -16.22
CA TYR A 221 19.20 17.71 -15.81
C TYR A 221 18.54 18.36 -17.02
N ASN A 222 17.29 18.78 -16.84
CA ASN A 222 16.55 19.49 -17.89
C ASN A 222 16.95 20.95 -17.90
N ILE A 223 17.91 21.28 -18.76
CA ILE A 223 18.40 22.64 -18.96
C ILE A 223 17.26 23.56 -19.40
N THR A 224 17.19 24.76 -18.83
CA THR A 224 16.30 25.85 -19.24
C THR A 224 17.01 26.95 -20.01
N ALA A 225 18.27 27.19 -19.72
CA ALA A 225 19.13 28.09 -20.47
C ALA A 225 20.56 27.56 -20.44
N VAL A 226 21.30 27.76 -21.51
CA VAL A 226 22.73 27.51 -21.56
C VAL A 226 23.42 28.73 -22.18
N ASN A 227 24.61 29.00 -21.67
CA ASN A 227 25.55 29.95 -22.23
C ASN A 227 26.84 29.20 -22.57
N TYR A 228 27.27 29.33 -23.82
CA TYR A 228 28.61 28.95 -24.24
C TYR A 228 29.40 30.24 -24.48
N ASP A 229 30.44 30.46 -23.70
CA ASP A 229 31.37 31.56 -23.85
C ASP A 229 32.70 30.98 -24.34
N PHE A 230 32.98 31.20 -25.62
CA PHE A 230 34.14 30.69 -26.33
C PHE A 230 35.16 31.81 -26.47
N GLU A 231 36.24 31.70 -25.74
CA GLU A 231 37.35 32.64 -25.77
C GLU A 231 38.50 32.07 -26.60
N TRP A 232 39.03 32.90 -27.49
CA TRP A 232 40.24 32.62 -28.25
C TRP A 232 40.92 33.95 -28.57
N SER A 233 42.21 33.89 -28.87
CA SER A 233 42.97 35.07 -29.27
C SER A 233 43.98 34.66 -30.32
N GLU A 234 44.17 35.53 -31.30
CA GLU A 234 45.30 35.42 -32.22
C GLU A 234 46.61 35.46 -31.43
N ASP A 235 47.33 34.34 -31.44
CA ASP A 235 48.65 34.22 -30.84
C ASP A 235 49.78 34.33 -31.89
N GLU A 236 49.42 34.35 -33.16
CA GLU A 236 50.34 34.57 -34.25
C GLU A 236 50.69 36.06 -34.45
N VAL A 237 51.99 36.32 -34.62
CA VAL A 237 52.52 37.69 -34.70
C VAL A 237 52.41 38.24 -36.12
N SER A 238 52.17 37.37 -37.10
CA SER A 238 52.20 37.65 -38.54
C SER A 238 50.91 38.29 -39.05
N ASP A 239 49.76 37.79 -38.59
CA ASP A 239 48.39 38.22 -38.86
C ASP A 239 47.87 39.27 -37.87
N SER A 240 48.58 39.51 -36.77
CA SER A 240 48.23 40.51 -35.76
C SER A 240 47.96 41.90 -36.37
N PRO A 241 46.85 42.59 -35.97
CA PRO A 241 46.51 43.92 -36.46
C PRO A 241 47.55 45.01 -36.11
N ASP A 242 48.46 44.71 -35.18
CA ASP A 242 49.55 45.60 -34.76
C ASP A 242 50.86 45.35 -35.54
N ASN A 243 50.90 44.40 -36.49
CA ASN A 243 52.08 44.13 -37.31
C ASN A 243 52.40 45.32 -38.26
N PRO A 244 53.56 46.00 -38.10
CA PRO A 244 53.85 47.22 -38.84
C PRO A 244 54.36 47.00 -40.27
N VAL A 245 54.62 45.76 -40.69
CA VAL A 245 55.23 45.43 -41.99
C VAL A 245 54.22 44.87 -42.98
N VAL A 246 53.24 44.12 -42.49
CA VAL A 246 52.24 43.39 -43.26
C VAL A 246 50.96 43.50 -42.41
N GLY A 247 50.02 44.37 -42.77
CA GLY A 247 48.74 44.43 -42.04
C GLY A 247 48.01 43.08 -42.10
N THR A 248 47.00 42.88 -41.24
CA THR A 248 46.19 41.65 -41.10
C THR A 248 45.93 40.97 -42.45
N MET A 249 46.74 39.98 -42.84
CA MET A 249 46.51 39.35 -44.14
C MET A 249 45.48 38.24 -44.04
N PHE A 250 45.35 37.57 -42.89
CA PHE A 250 44.37 36.50 -42.67
C PHE A 250 44.10 36.38 -41.16
N PRO A 251 43.14 37.13 -40.58
CA PRO A 251 42.71 36.85 -39.21
C PRO A 251 41.89 35.55 -39.20
N ASP A 252 42.18 34.67 -38.24
CA ASP A 252 41.40 33.48 -37.95
C ASP A 252 39.91 33.83 -37.74
N ASP A 253 39.02 33.01 -38.29
CA ASP A 253 37.58 33.12 -38.08
C ASP A 253 37.06 31.82 -37.46
N PHE A 254 36.46 31.93 -36.28
CA PHE A 254 35.90 30.77 -35.59
C PHE A 254 34.38 30.72 -35.75
N SER A 255 33.86 29.51 -36.00
CA SER A 255 32.45 29.18 -35.81
C SER A 255 32.28 28.31 -34.58
N LEU A 256 31.31 28.66 -33.73
CA LEU A 256 30.80 27.77 -32.67
C LEU A 256 29.41 27.28 -33.06
N ALA A 257 29.28 25.97 -33.27
CA ALA A 257 28.00 25.32 -33.54
C ALA A 257 27.59 24.40 -32.38
N VAL A 258 26.31 24.42 -32.01
CA VAL A 258 25.74 23.54 -31.00
C VAL A 258 24.60 22.72 -31.58
N ALA A 259 24.75 21.40 -31.56
CA ALA A 259 23.72 20.45 -31.92
C ALA A 259 23.11 19.85 -30.65
N THR A 260 21.79 20.00 -30.51
CA THR A 260 21.06 19.53 -29.35
C THR A 260 19.96 18.55 -29.75
N ASN A 261 19.46 17.77 -28.79
CA ASN A 261 18.29 16.93 -28.98
C ASN A 261 16.97 17.70 -29.12
N PHE A 262 16.98 19.03 -28.99
CA PHE A 262 15.78 19.87 -28.91
C PHE A 262 15.72 20.98 -29.97
N LEU A 263 16.83 21.66 -30.22
CA LEU A 263 17.04 22.66 -31.26
C LEU A 263 18.09 22.17 -32.26
N VAL A 264 17.84 22.44 -33.55
CA VAL A 264 18.75 22.05 -34.62
C VAL A 264 19.66 23.22 -34.97
N ASN A 265 20.97 23.00 -34.82
CA ASN A 265 22.07 23.76 -35.40
C ASN A 265 22.03 25.28 -35.13
N LEU A 266 22.24 25.65 -33.88
CA LEU A 266 22.62 27.03 -33.55
C LEU A 266 24.09 27.20 -33.92
N THR A 267 24.40 28.24 -34.69
CA THR A 267 25.77 28.54 -35.10
C THR A 267 25.98 30.03 -35.02
N GLU A 268 27.04 30.44 -34.33
CA GLU A 268 27.53 31.81 -34.27
C GLU A 268 28.97 31.83 -34.78
N ASN A 269 29.32 32.90 -35.51
CA ASN A 269 30.64 33.07 -36.12
C ASN A 269 31.25 34.37 -35.62
N SER A 270 32.57 34.41 -35.46
CA SER A 270 33.30 35.63 -35.09
C SER A 270 34.66 35.67 -35.75
N THR A 271 34.88 36.76 -36.49
CA THR A 271 36.14 37.11 -37.15
C THR A 271 37.14 37.82 -36.22
N SER A 272 36.77 38.04 -34.94
CA SER A 272 37.65 38.57 -33.89
C SER A 272 36.95 38.56 -32.53
N GLY A 273 37.61 38.01 -31.50
CA GLY A 273 37.12 38.05 -30.11
C GLY A 273 36.08 36.98 -29.76
N ASN A 274 35.74 36.91 -28.47
CA ASN A 274 34.93 35.85 -27.87
C ASN A 274 33.55 35.66 -28.55
N ILE A 275 33.12 34.41 -28.71
CA ILE A 275 31.78 34.04 -29.19
C ILE A 275 30.92 33.68 -27.98
N GLU A 276 29.81 34.39 -27.81
CA GLU A 276 28.82 34.05 -26.79
C GLU A 276 27.55 33.50 -27.45
N LEU A 277 27.24 32.23 -27.18
CA LEU A 277 26.06 31.56 -27.72
C LEU A 277 25.09 31.25 -26.58
N ASN A 278 24.04 32.07 -26.51
CA ASN A 278 23.00 32.04 -25.49
C ASN A 278 21.67 31.56 -26.07
N PHE A 279 21.05 30.53 -25.47
CA PHE A 279 19.69 30.15 -25.85
C PHE A 279 18.86 29.61 -24.68
N VAL A 280 17.57 29.96 -24.73
CA VAL A 280 16.55 29.52 -23.79
C VAL A 280 15.89 28.25 -24.33
N VAL A 281 16.00 27.18 -23.56
CA VAL A 281 15.40 25.86 -23.81
C VAL A 281 13.95 25.83 -23.30
N LEU A 282 13.67 26.50 -22.18
CA LEU A 282 12.32 26.63 -21.59
C LEU A 282 12.07 28.06 -21.12
N ASN A 283 11.00 28.69 -21.63
CA ASN A 283 10.71 30.11 -21.41
C ASN A 283 10.06 30.45 -20.06
N SER A 284 9.44 29.48 -19.38
CA SER A 284 8.81 29.71 -18.07
C SER A 284 8.45 28.42 -17.34
N ILE A 285 8.34 28.54 -16.02
CA ILE A 285 7.77 27.53 -15.12
C ILE A 285 6.49 28.09 -14.47
N PRO A 286 5.52 27.24 -14.06
CA PRO A 286 4.36 27.68 -13.31
C PRO A 286 4.78 28.14 -11.92
N ASN A 287 4.23 29.26 -11.47
CA ASN A 287 4.25 29.64 -10.06
C ASN A 287 3.19 28.81 -9.32
N ASP A 288 3.56 28.22 -8.18
CA ASP A 288 2.65 27.57 -7.22
C ASP A 288 1.74 26.48 -7.82
N LEU A 289 2.35 25.44 -8.38
CA LEU A 289 1.62 24.30 -8.94
C LEU A 289 1.07 23.40 -7.82
N ILE A 290 -0.26 23.35 -7.69
CA ILE A 290 -0.97 22.47 -6.76
C ILE A 290 -1.57 21.30 -7.54
N LEU A 291 -1.25 20.07 -7.15
CA LEU A 291 -1.69 18.84 -7.80
C LEU A 291 -2.41 17.91 -6.84
N SER A 292 -3.50 17.31 -7.32
CA SER A 292 -4.26 16.29 -6.58
C SER A 292 -4.05 14.93 -7.24
N LEU A 293 -3.09 14.15 -6.74
CA LEU A 293 -2.63 12.89 -7.34
C LEU A 293 -2.47 11.79 -6.30
N GLY A 294 -2.36 10.53 -6.72
CA GLY A 294 -2.29 9.37 -5.83
C GLY A 294 -0.93 9.14 -5.17
N SER A 295 0.15 9.71 -5.72
CA SER A 295 1.52 9.51 -5.24
C SER A 295 2.50 10.57 -5.76
N VAL A 296 3.68 10.66 -5.13
CA VAL A 296 4.81 11.49 -5.63
C VAL A 296 5.29 10.99 -7.01
N ALA A 297 5.18 9.69 -7.29
CA ALA A 297 5.54 9.15 -8.61
C ALA A 297 4.62 9.68 -9.71
N GLU A 298 3.32 9.77 -9.46
CA GLU A 298 2.36 10.39 -10.38
C GLU A 298 2.64 11.89 -10.56
N VAL A 299 3.03 12.61 -9.49
CA VAL A 299 3.47 14.01 -9.59
C VAL A 299 4.67 14.12 -10.54
N ASN A 300 5.71 13.30 -10.34
CA ASN A 300 6.88 13.31 -11.23
C ASN A 300 6.50 13.00 -12.69
N GLN A 301 5.64 12.02 -12.92
CA GLN A 301 5.16 11.70 -14.27
C GLN A 301 4.35 12.86 -14.88
N TYR A 302 3.53 13.55 -14.09
CA TYR A 302 2.80 14.74 -14.53
C TYR A 302 3.78 15.86 -14.91
N LEU A 303 4.78 16.13 -14.06
CA LEU A 303 5.79 17.15 -14.32
C LEU A 303 6.63 16.83 -15.56
N PHE A 304 6.93 15.55 -15.80
CA PHE A 304 7.64 15.09 -16.98
C PHE A 304 6.81 15.30 -18.25
N THR A 305 5.59 14.77 -18.28
CA THR A 305 4.67 14.85 -19.43
C THR A 305 4.34 16.29 -19.82
N ASN A 306 4.24 17.20 -18.85
CA ASN A 306 3.86 18.59 -19.08
C ASN A 306 5.03 19.55 -19.33
N GLY A 307 6.26 19.07 -19.45
CA GLY A 307 7.36 19.97 -19.80
C GLY A 307 8.13 20.55 -18.60
N TYR A 308 7.65 20.40 -17.37
CA TYR A 308 8.21 21.06 -16.18
C TYR A 308 9.49 20.40 -15.64
N THR A 309 9.70 19.12 -15.94
CA THR A 309 10.90 18.35 -15.55
C THR A 309 11.33 17.41 -16.68
N SER A 310 11.35 17.90 -17.92
CA SER A 310 10.87 17.15 -19.07
C SER A 310 11.82 16.50 -20.08
N ALA A 311 12.96 15.90 -19.82
CA ALA A 311 13.87 15.38 -20.89
C ALA A 311 14.38 16.38 -21.96
N LYS A 312 13.79 17.55 -22.15
CA LYS A 312 14.34 18.62 -23.01
C LYS A 312 15.49 19.27 -22.25
N GLY A 313 16.63 19.40 -22.91
CA GLY A 313 17.83 19.90 -22.24
C GLY A 313 18.68 18.83 -21.55
N GLN A 314 18.26 17.57 -21.49
CA GLN A 314 19.06 16.49 -20.91
C GLN A 314 19.68 15.61 -21.99
N GLY A 315 20.77 14.93 -21.65
CA GLY A 315 21.49 14.00 -22.53
C GLY A 315 22.72 14.63 -23.17
N GLU A 316 23.23 13.95 -24.20
CA GLU A 316 24.45 14.33 -24.90
C GLU A 316 24.17 15.40 -25.94
N TRP A 317 24.88 16.52 -25.82
CA TRP A 317 24.88 17.64 -26.75
C TRP A 317 26.28 17.80 -27.31
N ASP A 318 26.35 18.05 -28.62
CA ASP A 318 27.58 18.19 -29.36
C ASP A 318 27.84 19.66 -29.63
N THR A 319 29.03 20.14 -29.29
CA THR A 319 29.51 21.45 -29.71
C THR A 319 30.67 21.25 -30.68
N VAL A 320 30.64 21.99 -31.78
CA VAL A 320 31.62 21.93 -32.84
C VAL A 320 32.26 23.30 -32.97
N ILE A 321 33.54 23.36 -32.67
CA ILE A 321 34.38 24.54 -32.84
C ILE A 321 35.09 24.37 -34.17
N THR A 322 34.92 25.28 -35.11
CA THR A 322 35.55 25.22 -36.44
C THR A 322 36.39 26.47 -36.66
N CYS A 323 37.65 26.30 -37.06
CA CYS A 323 38.42 27.37 -37.67
C CYS A 323 38.06 27.40 -39.17
N ASN A 324 37.43 28.48 -39.63
CA ASN A 324 36.76 28.57 -40.93
C ASN A 324 37.70 28.96 -42.07
N GLU A 325 38.77 29.70 -41.79
CA GLU A 325 39.75 30.05 -42.80
C GLU A 325 40.46 28.78 -43.27
N ALA A 326 40.68 28.69 -44.58
CA ALA A 326 41.42 27.63 -45.23
C ALA A 326 41.78 28.09 -46.64
N SER A 327 42.89 28.82 -46.76
CA SER A 327 43.76 28.86 -47.96
C SER A 327 44.98 29.73 -47.70
N SER A 328 46.07 29.13 -47.21
CA SER A 328 47.41 29.66 -47.50
C SER A 328 47.56 29.78 -49.02
N ILE A 329 47.68 31.01 -49.53
CA ILE A 329 48.22 31.22 -50.87
C ILE A 329 49.68 30.78 -50.80
N THR A 330 49.92 29.49 -51.00
CA THR A 330 51.17 29.08 -51.61
C THR A 330 51.16 29.68 -53.00
N ASP A 331 51.99 30.71 -53.18
CA ASP A 331 52.53 31.17 -54.47
C ASP A 331 51.90 32.47 -55.06
N LEU A 332 52.28 33.62 -54.47
CA LEU A 332 52.41 34.89 -55.21
C LEU A 332 53.74 34.98 -56.00
N GLY A 333 54.42 33.87 -56.29
CA GLY A 333 55.69 33.86 -57.03
C GLY A 333 56.90 34.34 -56.23
N LEU A 334 56.76 34.53 -54.93
CA LEU A 334 57.82 34.93 -54.00
C LEU A 334 57.92 33.89 -52.87
N ASN A 335 58.84 32.93 -53.03
CA ASN A 335 59.18 31.85 -52.08
C ASN A 335 59.73 32.33 -50.72
N THR A 336 59.26 33.43 -50.15
CA THR A 336 59.82 34.02 -48.91
C THR A 336 58.83 34.27 -47.79
N PHE A 337 57.55 33.98 -47.98
CA PHE A 337 56.55 33.99 -46.90
C PHE A 337 55.88 32.62 -46.90
N LEU A 338 56.46 31.68 -46.14
CA LEU A 338 55.75 30.50 -45.70
C LEU A 338 54.85 30.99 -44.57
N ASP A 339 53.62 31.34 -44.89
CA ASP A 339 52.59 31.49 -43.88
C ASP A 339 52.21 30.08 -43.47
N THR A 340 52.62 29.69 -42.27
CA THR A 340 52.19 28.43 -41.67
C THR A 340 51.17 28.87 -40.64
N ASP A 341 49.99 29.23 -41.12
CA ASP A 341 48.84 29.44 -40.27
C ASP A 341 48.50 28.09 -39.66
N ASP A 342 48.76 27.96 -38.36
CA ASP A 342 48.64 26.71 -37.63
C ASP A 342 47.32 26.68 -36.82
N GLY A 343 46.41 27.66 -36.94
CA GLY A 343 45.19 27.79 -36.11
C GLY A 343 45.47 28.01 -34.62
N ASN A 344 44.40 28.12 -33.80
CA ASN A 344 44.51 28.74 -32.48
C ASN A 344 44.13 27.88 -31.26
N ASP A 345 44.77 28.20 -30.14
CA ASP A 345 44.37 27.80 -28.79
C ASP A 345 43.07 28.51 -28.38
N TRP A 346 42.20 27.79 -27.67
CA TRP A 346 40.91 28.32 -27.22
C TRP A 346 40.52 27.80 -25.84
N VAL A 347 39.62 28.52 -25.18
CA VAL A 347 38.98 28.14 -23.93
C VAL A 347 37.47 28.29 -24.06
N LEU A 348 36.74 27.21 -23.76
CA LEU A 348 35.28 27.18 -23.74
C LEU A 348 34.77 27.13 -22.30
N PHE A 349 34.04 28.16 -21.90
CA PHE A 349 33.26 28.20 -20.68
C PHE A 349 31.82 27.82 -21.00
N VAL A 350 31.27 26.93 -20.19
CA VAL A 350 29.87 26.51 -20.35
C VAL A 350 29.17 26.69 -19.02
N GLU A 351 28.12 27.49 -19.03
CA GLU A 351 27.21 27.65 -17.90
C GLU A 351 25.81 27.22 -18.32
N TYR A 352 25.15 26.42 -17.50
CA TYR A 352 23.76 26.07 -17.76
C TYR A 352 22.90 26.20 -16.51
N THR A 353 21.66 26.61 -16.74
CA THR A 353 20.63 26.78 -15.72
C THR A 353 19.57 25.71 -15.89
N TYR A 354 19.06 25.18 -14.79
CA TYR A 354 17.96 24.22 -14.75
C TYR A 354 17.07 24.47 -13.52
N TYR A 355 15.83 23.98 -13.57
CA TYR A 355 14.96 23.98 -12.38
C TYR A 355 14.93 22.61 -11.73
N LYS A 356 15.09 22.59 -10.41
CA LYS A 356 14.80 21.43 -9.57
C LYS A 356 13.40 21.58 -8.97
N SER A 357 12.55 20.58 -9.17
CA SER A 357 11.25 20.52 -8.49
C SER A 357 11.42 20.09 -7.02
N ILE A 358 10.62 20.70 -6.15
CA ILE A 358 10.46 20.33 -4.75
C ILE A 358 8.98 19.99 -4.56
N ILE A 359 8.70 18.73 -4.24
CA ILE A 359 7.34 18.23 -4.08
C ILE A 359 7.06 18.07 -2.59
N THR A 360 6.07 18.78 -2.09
CA THR A 360 5.62 18.72 -0.69
C THR A 360 4.16 18.29 -0.64
N GLU A 361 3.87 17.20 0.06
CA GLU A 361 2.48 16.80 0.36
C GLU A 361 1.91 17.67 1.48
N THR A 362 0.68 18.15 1.32
CA THR A 362 0.00 19.09 2.25
C THR A 362 -1.30 18.55 2.82
#